data_AF-A0A8C4ZWI6-F1
#
_entry.id   AF-A0A8C4ZWI6-F1
#
_cell.length_a   1.000
_cell.length_b   1.000
_cell.length_c   1.000
_cell.angle_alpha   90.00
_cell.angle_beta   90.00
_cell.angle_gamma   90.00
#
_symmetry.space_group_name_H-M   'P 1'
#
loop_
_entity.id
_entity.type
_entity.pdbx_description
1 polymer ?
#
loop_
_entity_poly.entity_id
_entity_poly.type
_entity_poly.pdbx_seq_one_letter_code
_entity_poly.pdbx_strand_id
1 'polypeptide(L)'
;MTEEEMYATYKGVYLPKVVHSSESLKYYEEFSFRPDDILIVTYPKSGTTWMQEIVPLIMSQGDPELVDTVPNWDRVPWLEETRACDLNLDQRPSPRVFITHFQYNMMSTGFFKVKPRVIYVMRNPRDVFTSYFHFSGMASYLVTPGTQTEFLHKFLDGKAIFGSWFDHVKGWMSAAEQQHIMYISYEEMILDLEASVTRMAQFLDTPLDSEMIRKITDRCVFKNMKKNKMSNYSLVPNTIMDQNVSEFLRKGIAGDWKDHLTVAEAEHFDAFYQKKMQDVADMTEEDLYTVYKGVFLLKKIHAQKSLKYYEEFSFRPDDILIVTYPKSGTVWMQEIVPLILSQGDPVVVDTVPNWDRVPWLEARAYIQNLDQRPSPRVFITHFQYNMMPTGFLKVKPRVIYVMRNPRDVFTS
;
A
#
# COMPACT_ATOMS: atom_id res chain seq x y z
N MET A 1 -12.12 31.73 2.10
CA MET A 1 -10.76 32.24 1.81
C MET A 1 -10.35 31.70 0.45
N THR A 2 -9.66 32.52 -0.35
CA THR A 2 -9.22 32.18 -1.71
C THR A 2 -7.89 31.40 -1.68
N GLU A 3 -7.49 30.84 -2.82
CA GLU A 3 -6.19 30.16 -2.97
C GLU A 3 -5.02 31.12 -2.70
N GLU A 4 -5.10 32.38 -3.16
CA GLU A 4 -4.06 33.40 -2.93
C GLU A 4 -3.88 33.75 -1.44
N GLU A 5 -4.98 33.74 -0.68
CA GLU A 5 -4.96 33.98 0.76
C GLU A 5 -4.33 32.80 1.50
N MET A 6 -4.73 31.57 1.14
CA MET A 6 -4.41 30.34 1.89
C MET A 6 -3.09 29.69 1.50
N TYR A 7 -2.66 29.82 0.25
CA TYR A 7 -1.55 29.08 -0.32
C TYR A 7 -0.38 29.97 -0.70
N ALA A 8 0.83 29.50 -0.43
CA ALA A 8 2.06 30.02 -1.00
C ALA A 8 2.40 29.23 -2.27
N THR A 9 3.05 29.88 -3.23
CA THR A 9 3.62 29.20 -4.40
C THR A 9 5.11 28.95 -4.14
N TYR A 10 5.53 27.70 -4.17
CA TYR A 10 6.92 27.29 -4.01
C TYR A 10 7.30 26.32 -5.13
N LYS A 11 8.37 26.65 -5.88
CA LYS A 11 8.81 25.89 -7.08
C LYS A 11 7.66 25.55 -8.06
N GLY A 12 6.66 26.44 -8.17
CA GLY A 12 5.54 26.29 -9.09
C GLY A 12 4.35 25.47 -8.57
N VAL A 13 4.34 25.03 -7.30
CA VAL A 13 3.20 24.32 -6.69
C VAL A 13 2.62 25.10 -5.51
N TYR A 14 1.33 24.85 -5.21
CA TYR A 14 0.66 25.43 -4.05
C TYR A 14 1.00 24.67 -2.76
N LEU A 15 1.31 25.40 -1.69
CA LEU A 15 1.54 24.89 -0.34
C LEU A 15 0.69 25.67 0.67
N PRO A 16 0.00 25.02 1.63
CA PRO A 16 -0.75 25.74 2.66
C PRO A 16 0.16 26.57 3.58
N LYS A 17 -0.07 27.89 3.65
CA LYS A 17 0.72 28.83 4.48
C LYS A 17 0.69 28.50 5.97
N VAL A 18 -0.38 27.85 6.43
CA VAL A 18 -0.57 27.48 7.84
C VAL A 18 0.48 26.49 8.32
N VAL A 19 0.95 25.60 7.43
CA VAL A 19 1.91 24.54 7.79
C VAL A 19 3.25 24.66 7.05
N HIS A 20 3.35 25.55 6.06
CA HIS A 20 4.59 25.85 5.34
C HIS A 20 4.93 27.34 5.48
N SER A 21 6.01 27.64 6.19
CA SER A 21 6.53 29.00 6.33
C SER A 21 7.78 29.20 5.47
N SER A 22 8.20 30.45 5.25
CA SER A 22 9.45 30.74 4.55
C SER A 22 10.65 30.11 5.27
N GLU A 23 10.62 30.08 6.60
CA GLU A 23 11.63 29.44 7.44
C GLU A 23 11.64 27.93 7.27
N SER A 24 10.47 27.28 7.17
CA SER A 24 10.39 25.83 6.97
C SER A 24 10.89 25.39 5.60
N LEU A 25 10.56 26.15 4.56
CA LEU A 25 11.06 25.90 3.21
C LEU A 25 12.57 26.14 3.12
N LYS A 26 13.10 27.15 3.83
CA LYS A 26 14.55 27.34 3.95
C LYS A 26 15.22 26.18 4.68
N TYR A 27 14.64 25.74 5.80
CA TYR A 27 15.12 24.57 6.55
C TYR A 27 15.17 23.32 5.67
N TYR A 28 14.13 23.06 4.89
CA TYR A 28 14.09 21.97 3.93
C TYR A 28 15.21 22.03 2.88
N GLU A 29 15.46 23.21 2.28
CA GLU A 29 16.51 23.39 1.26
C GLU A 29 17.92 23.16 1.84
N GLU A 30 18.13 23.58 3.09
CA GLU A 30 19.41 23.49 3.81
C GLU A 30 19.57 22.18 4.59
N PHE A 31 18.54 21.32 4.60
CA PHE A 31 18.52 20.11 5.41
C PHE A 31 19.67 19.16 5.07
N SER A 32 20.40 18.74 6.11
CA SER A 32 21.58 17.88 5.97
C SER A 32 21.19 16.40 6.08
N PHE A 33 21.00 15.77 4.92
CA PHE A 33 20.75 14.33 4.82
C PHE A 33 21.96 13.49 5.30
N ARG A 34 21.67 12.31 5.84
CA ARG A 34 22.62 11.27 6.24
C ARG A 34 22.41 10.00 5.39
N PRO A 35 23.44 9.16 5.17
CA PRO A 35 23.30 7.96 4.36
C PRO A 35 22.27 6.94 4.90
N ASP A 36 21.99 6.97 6.20
CA ASP A 36 21.04 6.09 6.89
C ASP A 36 19.68 6.73 7.15
N ASP A 37 19.42 7.91 6.56
CA ASP A 37 18.09 8.50 6.56
C ASP A 37 17.13 7.67 5.70
N ILE A 38 15.88 7.66 6.13
CA ILE A 38 14.75 7.04 5.44
C ILE A 38 13.74 8.13 5.11
N LEU A 39 13.58 8.39 3.82
CA LEU A 39 12.59 9.33 3.31
C LEU A 39 11.37 8.56 2.78
N ILE A 40 10.20 8.83 3.33
CA ILE A 40 8.94 8.32 2.79
C ILE A 40 8.33 9.41 1.92
N VAL A 41 8.02 9.08 0.67
CA VAL A 41 7.49 10.03 -0.30
C VAL A 41 6.13 9.57 -0.75
N THR A 42 5.15 10.46 -0.70
CA THR A 42 3.79 10.18 -1.13
C THR A 42 3.19 11.40 -1.79
N TYR A 43 2.37 11.27 -2.82
CA TYR A 43 1.43 12.37 -3.12
C TYR A 43 0.41 12.45 -1.97
N PRO A 44 -0.09 13.62 -1.57
CA PRO A 44 -1.09 13.73 -0.51
C PRO A 44 -2.21 12.70 -0.66
N LYS A 45 -2.61 12.10 0.46
CA LYS A 45 -3.70 11.11 0.55
C LYS A 45 -3.42 9.74 -0.08
N SER A 46 -2.14 9.42 -0.34
CA SER A 46 -1.72 8.14 -0.92
C SER A 46 -1.35 7.06 0.11
N GLY A 47 -1.55 7.31 1.41
CA GLY A 47 -1.24 6.36 2.49
C GLY A 47 -0.10 6.77 3.41
N THR A 48 0.24 8.06 3.45
CA THR A 48 1.30 8.66 4.26
C THR A 48 1.24 8.24 5.72
N THR A 49 0.08 8.39 6.36
CA THR A 49 -0.14 8.00 7.76
C THR A 49 0.04 6.50 8.00
N TRP A 50 -0.25 5.67 7.00
CA TRP A 50 -0.01 4.23 7.10
C TRP A 50 1.50 3.94 7.18
N MET A 51 2.29 4.61 6.35
CA MET A 51 3.75 4.52 6.41
C MET A 51 4.32 5.13 7.69
N GLN A 52 3.74 6.21 8.20
CA GLN A 52 4.11 6.78 9.49
C GLN A 52 3.91 5.78 10.62
N GLU A 53 3.01 4.81 10.50
CA GLU A 53 2.81 3.74 11.48
C GLU A 53 3.75 2.55 11.23
N ILE A 54 3.82 2.07 9.98
CA ILE A 54 4.56 0.86 9.61
C ILE A 54 6.06 1.03 9.78
N VAL A 55 6.65 2.11 9.25
CA VAL A 55 8.11 2.24 9.20
C VAL A 55 8.72 2.35 10.60
N PRO A 56 8.18 3.16 11.53
CA PRO A 56 8.69 3.17 12.91
C PRO A 56 8.62 1.81 13.59
N LEU A 57 7.54 1.05 13.39
CA LEU A 57 7.42 -0.31 13.95
C LEU A 57 8.44 -1.28 13.34
N ILE A 58 8.77 -1.15 12.05
CA ILE A 58 9.85 -1.95 11.47
C ILE A 58 11.19 -1.57 12.12
N MET A 59 11.49 -0.28 12.20
CA MET A 59 12.77 0.22 12.73
C MET A 59 12.95 -0.07 14.23
N SER A 60 11.85 -0.14 14.99
CA SER A 60 11.84 -0.51 16.40
C SER A 60 11.71 -2.02 16.63
N GLN A 61 11.78 -2.84 15.57
CA GLN A 61 11.60 -4.29 15.62
C GLN A 61 10.30 -4.70 16.33
N GLY A 62 9.23 -3.94 16.09
CA GLY A 62 7.88 -4.14 16.58
C GLY A 62 7.57 -3.54 17.94
N ASP A 63 8.51 -2.83 18.58
CA ASP A 63 8.24 -2.09 19.81
C ASP A 63 7.25 -0.93 19.52
N PRO A 64 6.05 -0.93 20.14
CA PRO A 64 5.04 0.07 19.87
C PRO A 64 5.19 1.34 20.70
N GLU A 65 6.18 1.47 21.60
CA GLU A 65 6.28 2.61 22.54
C GLU A 65 6.17 3.95 21.82
N LEU A 66 7.00 4.17 20.79
CA LEU A 66 7.00 5.40 20.02
C LEU A 66 5.66 5.62 19.29
N VAL A 67 5.02 4.53 18.86
CA VAL A 67 3.74 4.56 18.14
C VAL A 67 2.54 4.87 19.02
N ASP A 68 2.64 4.57 20.31
CA ASP A 68 1.56 4.75 21.27
C ASP A 68 1.66 6.05 22.05
N THR A 69 2.84 6.67 22.05
CA THR A 69 3.13 7.83 22.89
C THR A 69 3.39 9.12 22.09
N VAL A 70 3.84 9.02 20.84
CA VAL A 70 4.22 10.19 20.03
C VAL A 70 3.31 10.31 18.81
N PRO A 71 2.63 11.47 18.61
CA PRO A 71 1.82 11.69 17.42
C PRO A 71 2.62 11.47 16.13
N ASN A 72 1.96 10.94 15.10
CA ASN A 72 2.58 10.58 13.84
C ASN A 72 3.33 11.76 13.16
N TRP A 73 2.80 12.99 13.27
CA TRP A 73 3.46 14.21 12.76
C TRP A 73 4.70 14.65 13.55
N ASP A 74 4.91 14.13 14.76
CA ASP A 74 6.14 14.33 15.53
C ASP A 74 7.11 13.15 15.36
N ARG A 75 6.56 11.94 15.29
CA ARG A 75 7.31 10.70 15.11
C ARG A 75 8.01 10.67 13.76
N VAL A 76 7.26 10.88 12.67
CA VAL A 76 7.76 10.89 11.29
C VAL A 76 7.25 12.18 10.60
N PRO A 77 7.88 13.34 10.88
CA PRO A 77 7.41 14.64 10.42
C PRO A 77 7.58 14.84 8.91
N TRP A 78 6.79 15.77 8.34
CA TRP A 78 7.02 16.30 6.99
C TRP A 78 8.20 17.25 7.00
N LEU A 79 9.17 17.01 6.13
CA LEU A 79 10.43 17.76 6.11
C LEU A 79 10.23 19.23 5.69
N GLU A 80 9.23 19.48 4.85
CA GLU A 80 8.88 20.81 4.32
C GLU A 80 8.02 21.67 5.26
N GLU A 81 7.44 21.09 6.30
CA GLU A 81 6.51 21.78 7.19
C GLU A 81 7.22 22.50 8.34
N THR A 82 6.62 23.56 8.87
CA THR A 82 7.10 24.32 10.05
C THR A 82 7.42 23.41 11.24
N ARG A 83 6.67 22.31 11.37
CA ARG A 83 6.86 21.33 12.44
C ARG A 83 8.25 20.67 12.42
N ALA A 84 8.86 20.48 11.24
CA ALA A 84 10.22 19.94 11.14
C ALA A 84 11.26 20.86 11.82
N CYS A 85 11.11 22.17 11.66
CA CYS A 85 11.97 23.16 12.30
C CYS A 85 11.82 23.12 13.82
N ASP A 86 10.58 23.09 14.31
CA ASP A 86 10.27 23.05 15.75
C ASP A 86 10.88 21.82 16.43
N LEU A 87 10.92 20.70 15.71
CA LEU A 87 11.44 19.42 16.19
C LEU A 87 12.96 19.27 16.01
N ASN A 88 13.61 20.21 15.31
CA ASN A 88 15.04 20.21 15.02
C ASN A 88 15.56 18.84 14.55
N LEU A 89 15.10 18.39 13.38
CA LEU A 89 15.35 17.03 12.88
C LEU A 89 16.85 16.72 12.67
N ASP A 90 17.69 17.74 12.52
CA ASP A 90 19.15 17.59 12.44
C ASP A 90 19.77 17.00 13.71
N GLN A 91 19.13 17.19 14.87
CA GLN A 91 19.62 16.69 16.16
C GLN A 91 19.09 15.31 16.52
N ARG A 92 18.20 14.73 15.71
CA ARG A 92 17.68 13.37 15.98
C ARG A 92 18.79 12.32 15.82
N PRO A 93 18.79 11.28 16.68
CA PRO A 93 19.66 10.13 16.48
C PRO A 93 19.32 9.44 15.17
N SER A 94 20.34 8.90 14.51
CA SER A 94 20.13 8.02 13.36
C SER A 94 19.65 6.62 13.80
N PRO A 95 18.93 5.88 12.93
CA PRO A 95 18.42 6.32 11.62
C PRO A 95 17.21 7.25 11.77
N ARG A 96 17.15 8.31 10.95
CA ARG A 96 16.04 9.27 10.97
C ARG A 96 15.00 8.91 9.93
N VAL A 97 13.72 9.00 10.30
CA VAL A 97 12.61 8.77 9.38
C VAL A 97 11.80 10.05 9.26
N PHE A 98 11.55 10.50 8.05
CA PHE A 98 10.74 11.67 7.75
C PHE A 98 10.01 11.48 6.42
N ILE A 99 9.06 12.37 6.16
CA ILE A 99 8.19 12.32 4.99
C ILE A 99 8.35 13.57 4.14
N THR A 100 8.04 13.46 2.86
CA THR A 100 7.72 14.62 2.04
C THR A 100 6.60 14.33 1.05
N HIS A 101 5.88 15.38 0.67
CA HIS A 101 4.94 15.42 -0.45
C HIS A 101 5.52 16.10 -1.70
N PHE A 102 6.79 16.48 -1.66
CA PHE A 102 7.44 17.15 -2.77
C PHE A 102 7.69 16.25 -3.98
N GLN A 103 7.58 16.86 -5.15
CA GLN A 103 7.93 16.24 -6.43
C GLN A 103 9.44 16.03 -6.52
N TYR A 104 9.88 15.07 -7.33
CA TYR A 104 11.30 14.74 -7.47
C TYR A 104 12.17 15.94 -7.87
N ASN A 105 11.68 16.82 -8.75
CA ASN A 105 12.38 18.05 -9.16
C ASN A 105 12.44 19.13 -8.06
N MET A 106 11.72 18.96 -6.95
CA MET A 106 11.73 19.85 -5.79
C MET A 106 12.70 19.37 -4.70
N MET A 107 13.29 18.17 -4.86
CA MET A 107 14.28 17.64 -3.93
C MET A 107 15.49 18.57 -3.78
N SER A 108 16.02 18.69 -2.56
CA SER A 108 17.13 19.61 -2.27
C SER A 108 18.47 19.05 -2.78
N THR A 109 19.47 19.92 -2.92
CA THR A 109 20.83 19.50 -3.31
C THR A 109 21.42 18.47 -2.34
N GLY A 110 21.05 18.54 -1.05
CA GLY A 110 21.46 17.56 -0.04
C GLY A 110 20.96 16.15 -0.34
N PHE A 111 19.69 16.02 -0.78
CA PHE A 111 19.12 14.74 -1.20
C PHE A 111 19.91 14.13 -2.36
N PHE A 112 20.18 14.88 -3.44
CA PHE A 112 20.88 14.36 -4.62
C PHE A 112 22.35 14.00 -4.34
N LYS A 113 22.97 14.65 -3.35
CA LYS A 113 24.34 14.34 -2.92
C LYS A 113 24.41 13.05 -2.11
N VAL A 114 23.47 12.86 -1.17
CA VAL A 114 23.52 11.77 -0.20
C VAL A 114 22.80 10.52 -0.69
N LYS A 115 21.70 10.70 -1.43
CA LYS A 115 20.86 9.63 -1.98
C LYS A 115 20.37 8.66 -0.88
N PRO A 116 19.63 9.17 0.13
CA PRO A 116 19.10 8.35 1.21
C PRO A 116 18.12 7.29 0.69
N ARG A 117 17.75 6.33 1.52
CA ARG A 117 16.72 5.35 1.15
C ARG A 117 15.37 6.04 1.03
N VAL A 118 14.65 5.72 -0.03
CA VAL A 118 13.32 6.27 -0.30
C VAL A 118 12.29 5.15 -0.34
N ILE A 119 11.18 5.31 0.36
CA ILE A 119 9.98 4.51 0.12
C ILE A 119 8.96 5.41 -0.58
N TYR A 120 8.70 5.15 -1.86
CA TYR A 120 7.74 5.89 -2.65
C TYR A 120 6.39 5.15 -2.69
N VAL A 121 5.35 5.78 -2.15
CA VAL A 121 3.99 5.20 -2.14
C VAL A 121 3.11 5.81 -3.21
N MET A 122 2.65 4.95 -4.12
CA MET A 122 1.65 5.27 -5.13
C MET A 122 0.27 4.85 -4.67
N ARG A 123 -0.77 5.55 -5.16
CA ARG A 123 -2.15 5.14 -4.99
C ARG A 123 -2.92 5.49 -6.26
N ASN A 124 -3.93 4.70 -6.59
CA ASN A 124 -4.82 4.97 -7.72
C ASN A 124 -5.30 6.44 -7.66
N PRO A 125 -5.09 7.23 -8.73
CA PRO A 125 -5.32 8.66 -8.69
C PRO A 125 -6.80 9.03 -8.50
N ARG A 126 -7.73 8.12 -8.84
CA ARG A 126 -9.17 8.30 -8.60
C ARG A 126 -9.50 8.21 -7.10
N ASP A 127 -8.87 7.28 -6.38
CA ASP A 127 -9.00 7.17 -4.91
C ASP A 127 -8.27 8.31 -4.20
N VAL A 128 -7.13 8.76 -4.74
CA VAL A 128 -6.44 9.95 -4.27
C VAL A 128 -7.37 11.16 -4.38
N PHE A 129 -7.94 11.42 -5.56
CA PHE A 129 -8.91 12.48 -5.79
C PHE A 129 -10.05 12.44 -4.76
N THR A 130 -10.71 11.29 -4.61
CA THR A 130 -11.85 11.11 -3.69
C THR A 130 -11.45 11.41 -2.25
N SER A 131 -10.31 10.88 -1.80
CA SER A 131 -9.78 11.13 -0.46
C SER A 131 -9.39 12.59 -0.23
N TYR A 132 -8.87 13.24 -1.27
CA TYR A 132 -8.45 14.63 -1.25
C TYR A 132 -9.64 15.59 -1.19
N PHE A 133 -10.70 15.31 -1.95
CA PHE A 133 -11.95 16.08 -1.91
C PHE A 133 -12.50 16.15 -0.47
N HIS A 134 -12.66 15.00 0.20
CA HIS A 134 -13.10 14.95 1.59
C HIS A 134 -12.14 15.63 2.55
N PHE A 135 -10.83 15.47 2.35
CA PHE A 135 -9.81 16.14 3.17
C PHE A 135 -9.87 17.67 3.05
N SER A 136 -10.10 18.19 1.84
CA SER A 136 -10.23 19.63 1.60
C SER A 136 -11.52 20.19 2.22
N GLY A 137 -12.56 19.36 2.35
CA GLY A 137 -13.79 19.73 3.03
C GLY A 137 -13.66 19.83 4.56
N MET A 138 -12.74 19.09 5.17
CA MET A 138 -12.57 19.04 6.64
C MET A 138 -11.40 19.86 7.18
N ALA A 139 -10.35 20.11 6.39
CA ALA A 139 -9.16 20.85 6.82
C ALA A 139 -9.34 22.36 6.60
N SER A 140 -9.39 23.14 7.68
CA SER A 140 -9.66 24.60 7.62
C SER A 140 -8.54 25.41 6.99
N TYR A 141 -7.34 24.83 6.88
CA TYR A 141 -6.18 25.42 6.22
C TYR A 141 -6.12 25.11 4.71
N LEU A 142 -7.15 24.47 4.16
CA LEU A 142 -7.34 24.27 2.72
C LEU A 142 -8.54 25.08 2.23
N VAL A 143 -8.48 25.46 0.95
CA VAL A 143 -9.63 26.05 0.26
C VAL A 143 -10.72 25.00 0.13
N THR A 144 -11.94 25.36 0.52
CA THR A 144 -13.12 24.50 0.39
C THR A 144 -13.26 24.01 -1.07
N PRO A 145 -13.47 22.71 -1.30
CA PRO A 145 -13.32 22.13 -2.65
C PRO A 145 -14.41 22.55 -3.64
N GLY A 146 -15.53 23.11 -3.18
CA GLY A 146 -16.69 23.41 -4.02
C GLY A 146 -17.44 22.13 -4.39
N THR A 147 -18.01 22.08 -5.58
CA THR A 147 -18.62 20.85 -6.10
C THR A 147 -17.55 19.82 -6.47
N GLN A 148 -17.93 18.53 -6.48
CA GLN A 148 -17.02 17.45 -6.86
C GLN A 148 -16.45 17.65 -8.27
N THR A 149 -17.29 18.06 -9.22
CA THR A 149 -16.89 18.26 -10.62
C THR A 149 -15.91 19.44 -10.77
N GLU A 150 -16.13 20.56 -10.08
CA GLU A 150 -15.18 21.68 -10.07
C GLU A 150 -13.84 21.25 -9.46
N PHE A 151 -13.88 20.51 -8.36
CA PHE A 151 -12.67 20.00 -7.72
C PHE A 151 -11.93 18.99 -8.60
N LEU A 152 -12.65 18.15 -9.36
CA LEU A 152 -12.07 17.20 -10.31
C LEU A 152 -11.26 17.93 -11.38
N HIS A 153 -11.82 18.99 -11.98
CA HIS A 153 -11.09 19.80 -12.95
C HIS A 153 -9.83 20.43 -12.34
N LYS A 154 -9.91 20.99 -11.12
CA LYS A 154 -8.73 21.52 -10.41
C LYS A 154 -7.66 20.44 -10.18
N PHE A 155 -8.08 19.25 -9.75
CA PHE A 155 -7.18 18.12 -9.50
C PHE A 155 -6.46 17.68 -10.78
N LEU A 156 -7.19 17.50 -11.89
CA LEU A 156 -6.63 17.10 -13.19
C LEU A 156 -5.71 18.17 -13.78
N ASP A 157 -6.04 19.46 -13.60
CA ASP A 157 -5.20 20.59 -14.00
C ASP A 157 -3.96 20.78 -13.12
N GLY A 158 -3.81 20.01 -12.02
CA GLY A 158 -2.72 20.15 -11.07
C GLY A 158 -2.80 21.41 -10.21
N LYS A 159 -3.99 22.03 -10.10
CA LYS A 159 -4.28 23.19 -9.24
C LYS A 159 -4.72 22.76 -7.83
N ALA A 160 -4.07 21.73 -7.31
CA ALA A 160 -4.21 21.26 -5.93
C ALA A 160 -2.91 21.53 -5.17
N ILE A 161 -2.93 21.44 -3.83
CA ILE A 161 -1.69 21.54 -3.05
C ILE A 161 -0.73 20.41 -3.44
N PHE A 162 0.56 20.72 -3.49
CA PHE A 162 1.63 19.88 -4.08
C PHE A 162 1.53 19.64 -5.60
N GLY A 163 0.58 20.27 -6.26
CA GLY A 163 0.47 20.31 -7.71
C GLY A 163 -0.15 19.05 -8.33
N SER A 164 0.27 18.76 -9.56
CA SER A 164 -0.19 17.64 -10.38
C SER A 164 0.25 16.29 -9.82
N TRP A 165 -0.72 15.41 -9.53
CA TRP A 165 -0.44 14.01 -9.20
C TRP A 165 0.37 13.32 -10.31
N PHE A 166 0.05 13.62 -11.57
CA PHE A 166 0.72 13.02 -12.73
C PHE A 166 2.20 13.41 -12.78
N ASP A 167 2.53 14.68 -12.58
CA ASP A 167 3.91 15.13 -12.63
C ASP A 167 4.70 14.65 -11.40
N HIS A 168 4.02 14.55 -10.25
CA HIS A 168 4.58 13.93 -9.05
C HIS A 168 4.95 12.47 -9.28
N VAL A 169 4.06 11.65 -9.83
CA VAL A 169 4.35 10.23 -10.13
C VAL A 169 5.41 10.09 -11.20
N LYS A 170 5.30 10.83 -12.30
CA LYS A 170 6.29 10.79 -13.39
C LYS A 170 7.69 11.14 -12.90
N GLY A 171 7.82 12.24 -12.17
CA GLY A 171 9.12 12.69 -11.67
C GLY A 171 9.81 11.64 -10.82
N TRP A 172 9.08 11.03 -9.89
CA TRP A 172 9.62 10.00 -9.01
C TRP A 172 9.90 8.67 -9.72
N MET A 173 9.02 8.23 -10.64
CA MET A 173 9.24 7.02 -11.44
C MET A 173 10.43 7.15 -12.41
N SER A 174 10.73 8.37 -12.84
CA SER A 174 11.88 8.69 -13.71
C SER A 174 13.13 9.11 -12.93
N ALA A 175 13.16 8.96 -11.60
CA ALA A 175 14.32 9.29 -10.78
C ALA A 175 15.57 8.52 -11.23
N ALA A 176 16.76 9.13 -11.12
CA ALA A 176 18.02 8.48 -11.49
C ALA A 176 18.48 7.49 -10.40
N GLU A 177 18.04 7.71 -9.16
CA GLU A 177 18.41 6.93 -7.97
C GLU A 177 17.51 5.70 -7.73
N GLN A 178 16.98 5.05 -8.78
CA GLN A 178 15.99 3.97 -8.63
C GLN A 178 16.46 2.83 -7.71
N GLN A 179 17.76 2.56 -7.65
CA GLN A 179 18.37 1.57 -6.75
C GLN A 179 18.23 1.91 -5.25
N HIS A 180 17.98 3.17 -4.91
CA HIS A 180 17.73 3.65 -3.54
C HIS A 180 16.24 3.87 -3.27
N ILE A 181 15.36 3.54 -4.22
CA ILE A 181 13.92 3.79 -4.12
C ILE A 181 13.17 2.46 -4.12
N MET A 182 12.44 2.20 -3.04
CA MET A 182 11.43 1.16 -3.00
C MET A 182 10.08 1.74 -3.42
N TYR A 183 9.57 1.27 -4.56
CA TYR A 183 8.22 1.58 -5.00
C TYR A 183 7.23 0.61 -4.37
N ILE A 184 6.15 1.15 -3.83
CA ILE A 184 5.02 0.37 -3.33
C ILE A 184 3.71 1.08 -3.65
N SER A 185 2.66 0.33 -3.94
CA SER A 185 1.32 0.90 -4.05
C SER A 185 0.47 0.67 -2.80
N TYR A 186 -0.44 1.60 -2.53
CA TYR A 186 -1.46 1.47 -1.49
C TYR A 186 -2.29 0.20 -1.67
N GLU A 187 -2.64 -0.13 -2.91
CA GLU A 187 -3.39 -1.32 -3.28
C GLU A 187 -2.60 -2.61 -3.01
N GLU A 188 -1.27 -2.59 -3.24
CA GLU A 188 -0.40 -3.70 -2.84
C GLU A 188 -0.44 -3.95 -1.33
N MET A 189 -0.42 -2.89 -0.52
CA MET A 189 -0.49 -2.99 0.94
C MET A 189 -1.87 -3.46 1.42
N ILE A 190 -2.95 -3.03 0.76
CA ILE A 190 -4.32 -3.50 1.08
C ILE A 190 -4.47 -4.98 0.74
N LEU A 191 -3.89 -5.43 -0.37
CA LEU A 191 -4.01 -6.81 -0.82
C LEU A 191 -3.25 -7.78 0.10
N ASP A 192 -2.04 -7.41 0.51
CA ASP A 192 -1.14 -8.27 1.27
C ASP A 192 -0.17 -7.44 2.11
N LEU A 193 -0.63 -7.04 3.29
CA LEU A 193 0.14 -6.19 4.19
C LEU A 193 1.39 -6.91 4.71
N GLU A 194 1.31 -8.22 5.03
CA GLU A 194 2.45 -8.99 5.51
C GLU A 194 3.58 -9.03 4.49
N ALA A 195 3.29 -9.38 3.22
CA ALA A 195 4.31 -9.38 2.18
C ALA A 195 4.89 -7.98 1.95
N SER A 196 4.05 -6.95 2.03
CA SER A 196 4.47 -5.55 1.89
C SER A 196 5.43 -5.13 3.00
N VAL A 197 5.09 -5.43 4.26
CA VAL A 197 5.93 -5.13 5.44
C VAL A 197 7.21 -5.96 5.42
N THR A 198 7.17 -7.24 5.01
CA THR A 198 8.38 -8.05 4.81
C THR A 198 9.31 -7.42 3.77
N ARG A 199 8.79 -6.95 2.63
CA ARG A 199 9.59 -6.29 1.60
C ARG A 199 10.19 -4.98 2.09
N MET A 200 9.43 -4.18 2.85
CA MET A 200 9.94 -2.95 3.48
C MET A 200 11.04 -3.24 4.49
N ALA A 201 10.83 -4.22 5.36
CA ALA A 201 11.80 -4.65 6.37
C ALA A 201 13.13 -5.08 5.73
N GLN A 202 13.07 -5.82 4.63
CA GLN A 202 14.25 -6.18 3.83
C GLN A 202 14.93 -4.95 3.21
N PHE A 203 14.16 -4.05 2.60
CA PHE A 203 14.70 -2.82 2.00
C PHE A 203 15.35 -1.88 3.03
N LEU A 204 14.83 -1.88 4.26
CA LEU A 204 15.34 -1.10 5.39
C LEU A 204 16.47 -1.82 6.16
N ASP A 205 17.01 -2.93 5.65
CA ASP A 205 18.03 -3.76 6.31
C ASP A 205 17.67 -4.15 7.75
N THR A 206 16.38 -4.30 8.03
CA THR A 206 15.85 -4.72 9.33
C THR A 206 14.97 -5.96 9.10
N PRO A 207 15.52 -7.11 8.67
CA PRO A 207 14.74 -8.30 8.43
C PRO A 207 14.07 -8.77 9.73
N LEU A 208 12.76 -9.04 9.65
CA LEU A 208 11.93 -9.46 10.78
C LEU A 208 11.44 -10.89 10.55
N ASP A 209 11.29 -11.66 11.62
CA ASP A 209 10.66 -12.98 11.53
C ASP A 209 9.15 -12.87 11.28
N SER A 210 8.52 -13.99 10.89
CA SER A 210 7.10 -14.01 10.54
C SER A 210 6.18 -13.68 11.71
N GLU A 211 6.57 -13.94 12.96
CA GLU A 211 5.76 -13.58 14.13
C GLU A 211 5.73 -12.06 14.31
N MET A 212 6.88 -11.42 14.18
CA MET A 212 6.99 -9.98 14.29
C MET A 212 6.27 -9.27 13.14
N ILE A 213 6.40 -9.77 11.91
CA ILE A 213 5.63 -9.27 10.77
C ILE A 213 4.13 -9.33 11.05
N ARG A 214 3.61 -10.44 11.59
CA ARG A 214 2.19 -10.56 11.98
C ARG A 214 1.79 -9.54 13.04
N LYS A 215 2.61 -9.33 14.08
CA LYS A 215 2.34 -8.33 15.12
C LYS A 215 2.26 -6.91 14.57
N ILE A 216 3.21 -6.53 13.72
CA ILE A 216 3.24 -5.20 13.09
C ILE A 216 2.02 -5.03 12.17
N THR A 217 1.72 -6.03 11.35
CA THR A 217 0.64 -5.94 10.37
C THR A 217 -0.73 -5.90 11.02
N ASP A 218 -0.99 -6.70 12.06
CA ASP A 218 -2.22 -6.61 12.86
C ASP A 218 -2.41 -5.22 13.45
N ARG A 219 -1.35 -4.62 14.01
CA ARG A 219 -1.41 -3.24 14.53
C ARG A 219 -1.75 -2.22 13.44
N CYS A 220 -1.16 -2.41 12.26
CA CYS A 220 -1.28 -1.50 11.13
C CYS A 220 -2.53 -1.71 10.28
N VAL A 221 -3.45 -2.62 10.62
CA VAL A 221 -4.74 -2.68 9.91
C VAL A 221 -5.58 -1.44 10.22
N PHE A 222 -6.38 -1.00 9.24
CA PHE A 222 -7.16 0.25 9.33
C PHE A 222 -8.00 0.37 10.60
N LYS A 223 -8.67 -0.72 11.01
CA LYS A 223 -9.52 -0.77 12.22
C LYS A 223 -8.73 -0.45 13.50
N ASN A 224 -7.47 -0.87 13.58
CA ASN A 224 -6.64 -0.69 14.77
C ASN A 224 -6.03 0.71 14.76
N MET A 225 -5.47 1.16 13.63
CA MET A 225 -4.97 2.52 13.47
C MET A 225 -6.05 3.58 13.75
N LYS A 226 -7.31 3.34 13.35
CA LYS A 226 -8.42 4.25 13.61
C LYS A 226 -8.69 4.49 15.10
N LYS A 227 -8.29 3.55 15.97
CA LYS A 227 -8.39 3.68 17.43
C LYS A 227 -7.17 4.35 18.06
N ASN A 228 -6.02 4.36 17.38
CA ASN A 228 -4.81 4.97 17.90
C ASN A 228 -4.90 6.50 17.80
N LYS A 229 -5.01 7.19 18.94
CA LYS A 229 -5.07 8.66 19.00
C LYS A 229 -3.81 9.33 18.46
N MET A 230 -2.67 8.64 18.49
CA MET A 230 -1.40 9.13 17.94
C MET A 230 -1.35 9.09 16.40
N SER A 231 -2.30 8.41 15.75
CA SER A 231 -2.27 8.20 14.29
C SER A 231 -3.57 8.60 13.59
N ASN A 232 -4.68 8.73 14.33
CA ASN A 232 -6.00 9.04 13.77
C ASN A 232 -6.34 10.54 13.72
N TYR A 233 -5.40 11.42 14.10
CA TYR A 233 -5.57 12.88 14.10
C TYR A 233 -6.62 13.43 15.06
N SER A 234 -7.16 12.63 15.99
CA SER A 234 -8.12 13.11 16.99
C SER A 234 -7.53 14.10 18.01
N LEU A 235 -6.19 14.21 18.08
CA LEU A 235 -5.49 15.21 18.87
C LEU A 235 -5.40 16.58 18.17
N VAL A 236 -5.69 16.65 16.87
CA VAL A 236 -5.77 17.93 16.14
C VAL A 236 -7.10 18.61 16.49
N PRO A 237 -7.10 19.89 16.89
CA PRO A 237 -8.33 20.62 17.18
C PRO A 237 -9.32 20.58 16.01
N ASN A 238 -10.62 20.43 16.30
CA ASN A 238 -11.68 20.46 15.27
C ASN A 238 -11.72 21.77 14.48
N THR A 239 -11.19 22.86 15.02
CA THR A 239 -11.04 24.15 14.31
C THR A 239 -10.00 24.10 13.19
N ILE A 240 -9.08 23.12 13.23
CA ILE A 240 -8.05 22.88 12.21
C ILE A 240 -8.49 21.75 11.27
N MET A 241 -9.00 20.65 11.84
CA MET A 241 -9.50 19.49 11.10
C MET A 241 -10.84 19.04 11.69
N ASP A 242 -11.95 19.39 11.05
CA ASP A 242 -13.28 19.05 11.57
C ASP A 242 -13.63 17.58 11.26
N GLN A 243 -13.34 16.70 12.21
CA GLN A 243 -13.61 15.27 12.07
C GLN A 243 -15.10 14.93 12.01
N ASN A 244 -16.01 15.87 12.33
CA ASN A 244 -17.46 15.67 12.17
C ASN A 244 -17.91 15.83 10.72
N VAL A 245 -17.18 16.60 9.90
CA VAL A 245 -17.42 16.73 8.45
C VAL A 245 -16.92 15.49 7.72
N SER A 246 -15.68 15.08 8.03
CA SER A 246 -15.10 13.83 7.56
C SER A 246 -14.00 13.42 8.52
N GLU A 247 -14.02 12.18 8.99
CA GLU A 247 -12.89 11.63 9.74
C GLU A 247 -11.61 11.61 8.87
N PHE A 248 -10.44 11.82 9.48
CA PHE A 248 -9.17 11.77 8.74
C PHE A 248 -8.90 10.35 8.20
N LEU A 249 -9.06 9.34 9.07
CA LEU A 249 -9.08 7.93 8.69
C LEU A 249 -10.51 7.53 8.28
N ARG A 250 -10.89 7.92 7.05
CA ARG A 250 -12.26 7.80 6.52
C ARG A 250 -12.71 6.36 6.27
N LYS A 251 -12.21 5.71 5.20
CA LYS A 251 -12.60 4.34 4.81
C LYS A 251 -11.44 3.33 4.73
N GLY A 252 -10.25 3.76 4.31
CA GLY A 252 -9.08 2.87 4.27
C GLY A 252 -9.18 1.70 3.28
N ILE A 253 -9.86 1.91 2.15
CA ILE A 253 -10.06 0.88 1.11
C ILE A 253 -9.51 1.34 -0.24
N ALA A 254 -9.38 0.41 -1.17
CA ALA A 254 -9.13 0.66 -2.59
C ALA A 254 -10.45 0.59 -3.38
N GLY A 255 -10.63 1.47 -4.35
CA GLY A 255 -11.79 1.50 -5.23
C GLY A 255 -12.99 2.29 -4.73
N ASP A 256 -12.81 3.14 -3.70
CA ASP A 256 -13.90 3.95 -3.16
C ASP A 256 -14.41 4.98 -4.16
N TRP A 257 -13.55 5.42 -5.08
CA TRP A 257 -13.94 6.34 -6.17
C TRP A 257 -15.17 5.89 -6.96
N LYS A 258 -15.48 4.59 -7.00
CA LYS A 258 -16.66 4.02 -7.69
C LYS A 258 -17.98 4.45 -7.05
N ASP A 259 -17.97 4.76 -5.76
CA ASP A 259 -19.15 5.24 -5.03
C ASP A 259 -19.32 6.76 -5.12
N HIS A 260 -18.35 7.46 -5.73
CA HIS A 260 -18.27 8.92 -5.72
C HIS A 260 -18.32 9.52 -7.13
N LEU A 261 -17.49 9.04 -8.05
CA LEU A 261 -17.45 9.55 -9.42
C LEU A 261 -18.67 9.06 -10.21
N THR A 262 -19.32 9.98 -10.91
CA THR A 262 -20.28 9.60 -11.95
C THR A 262 -19.56 8.90 -13.11
N VAL A 263 -20.30 8.14 -13.93
CA VAL A 263 -19.74 7.48 -15.12
C VAL A 263 -19.02 8.49 -16.03
N ALA A 264 -19.65 9.65 -16.28
CA ALA A 264 -19.07 10.70 -17.12
C ALA A 264 -17.78 11.31 -16.52
N GLU A 265 -17.74 11.52 -15.21
CA GLU A 265 -16.53 12.01 -14.53
C GLU A 265 -15.40 10.97 -14.56
N ALA A 266 -15.72 9.69 -14.36
CA ALA A 266 -14.76 8.60 -14.46
C ALA A 266 -14.20 8.46 -15.90
N GLU A 267 -15.05 8.51 -16.92
CA GLU A 267 -14.62 8.50 -18.32
C GLU A 267 -13.75 9.71 -18.68
N HIS A 268 -14.11 10.91 -18.18
CA HIS A 268 -13.28 12.11 -18.35
C HIS A 268 -11.91 11.97 -17.67
N PHE A 269 -11.88 11.43 -16.45
CA PHE A 269 -10.66 11.13 -15.72
C PHE A 269 -9.78 10.17 -16.52
N ASP A 270 -10.36 9.09 -17.03
CA ASP A 270 -9.66 8.02 -17.74
C ASP A 270 -9.01 8.54 -19.03
N ALA A 271 -9.74 9.32 -19.81
CA ALA A 271 -9.21 9.96 -21.01
C ALA A 271 -8.04 10.91 -20.69
N PHE A 272 -8.15 11.69 -19.61
CA PHE A 272 -7.07 12.57 -19.17
C PHE A 272 -5.86 11.79 -18.67
N TYR A 273 -6.08 10.72 -17.89
CA TYR A 273 -5.05 9.83 -17.37
C TYR A 273 -4.25 9.20 -18.51
N GLN A 274 -4.93 8.58 -19.48
CA GLN A 274 -4.30 7.95 -20.64
C GLN A 274 -3.38 8.94 -21.37
N LYS A 275 -3.88 10.14 -21.64
CA LYS A 275 -3.08 11.20 -22.29
C LYS A 275 -1.87 11.64 -21.45
N LYS A 276 -2.02 11.76 -20.13
CA LYS A 276 -0.94 12.29 -19.25
C LYS A 276 0.13 11.26 -18.90
N MET A 277 -0.23 9.99 -18.92
CA MET A 277 0.62 8.87 -18.48
C MET A 277 1.15 8.01 -19.63
N GLN A 278 0.79 8.31 -20.89
CA GLN A 278 1.25 7.57 -22.09
C GLN A 278 2.78 7.38 -22.20
N ASP A 279 3.57 8.30 -21.64
CA ASP A 279 5.04 8.31 -21.74
C ASP A 279 5.72 7.74 -20.48
N VAL A 280 4.95 7.45 -19.43
CA VAL A 280 5.43 6.59 -18.35
C VAL A 280 5.44 5.22 -18.96
N ALA A 281 6.57 4.53 -18.94
CA ALA A 281 6.61 3.13 -19.33
C ALA A 281 5.51 2.42 -18.54
N ASP A 282 4.40 2.11 -19.23
CA ASP A 282 3.43 1.15 -18.73
C ASP A 282 4.29 -0.05 -18.36
N MET A 283 4.09 -0.59 -17.16
CA MET A 283 4.45 -1.98 -16.97
C MET A 283 3.72 -2.70 -18.09
N THR A 284 4.45 -3.16 -19.09
CA THR A 284 3.88 -3.83 -20.25
C THR A 284 3.09 -5.05 -19.76
N GLU A 285 2.20 -5.63 -20.57
CA GLU A 285 1.61 -6.92 -20.19
C GLU A 285 2.70 -7.96 -19.86
N GLU A 286 3.90 -7.85 -20.45
CA GLU A 286 5.06 -8.70 -20.14
C GLU A 286 5.71 -8.40 -18.77
N ASP A 287 5.54 -7.18 -18.26
CA ASP A 287 6.01 -6.77 -16.93
C ASP A 287 5.03 -7.15 -15.82
N LEU A 288 3.73 -7.06 -16.10
CA LEU A 288 2.66 -7.36 -15.15
C LEU A 288 2.31 -8.84 -15.11
N TYR A 289 2.36 -9.51 -16.25
CA TYR A 289 1.87 -10.87 -16.40
C TYR A 289 2.96 -11.81 -16.92
N THR A 290 2.87 -13.05 -16.48
CA THR A 290 3.55 -14.17 -17.11
C THR A 290 2.49 -15.04 -17.76
N VAL A 291 2.76 -15.53 -18.98
CA VAL A 291 1.87 -16.48 -19.65
C VAL A 291 2.27 -17.88 -19.24
N TYR A 292 1.36 -18.59 -18.56
CA TYR A 292 1.56 -19.97 -18.14
C TYR A 292 0.42 -20.83 -18.70
N LYS A 293 0.76 -21.83 -19.51
CA LYS A 293 -0.19 -22.72 -20.21
C LYS A 293 -1.34 -21.97 -20.91
N GLY A 294 -1.02 -20.82 -21.52
CA GLY A 294 -1.97 -19.98 -22.27
C GLY A 294 -2.84 -19.06 -21.42
N VAL A 295 -2.58 -18.95 -20.11
CA VAL A 295 -3.29 -18.05 -19.19
C VAL A 295 -2.35 -16.95 -18.69
N PHE A 296 -2.84 -15.71 -18.68
CA PHE A 296 -2.13 -14.57 -18.10
C PHE A 296 -2.22 -14.61 -16.58
N LEU A 297 -1.07 -14.67 -15.92
CA LEU A 297 -0.94 -14.72 -14.47
C LEU A 297 -0.16 -13.52 -13.97
N LEU A 298 -0.61 -12.88 -12.89
CA LEU A 298 0.12 -11.77 -12.29
C LEU A 298 1.53 -12.22 -11.87
N LYS A 299 2.57 -11.63 -12.48
CA LYS A 299 3.99 -11.98 -12.31
C LYS A 299 4.47 -11.79 -10.88
N LYS A 300 3.90 -10.80 -10.16
CA LYS A 300 4.14 -10.56 -8.74
C LYS A 300 3.72 -11.74 -7.84
N ILE A 301 2.64 -12.43 -8.22
CA ILE A 301 2.07 -13.54 -7.44
C ILE A 301 2.66 -14.88 -7.92
N HIS A 302 2.78 -15.04 -9.23
CA HIS A 302 3.19 -16.26 -9.90
C HIS A 302 4.61 -16.12 -10.42
N ALA A 303 5.56 -15.93 -9.51
CA ALA A 303 6.97 -15.87 -9.88
C ALA A 303 7.39 -17.16 -10.59
N GLN A 304 8.35 -17.08 -11.52
CA GLN A 304 8.83 -18.24 -12.29
C GLN A 304 9.22 -19.44 -11.41
N LYS A 305 9.84 -19.16 -10.25
CA LYS A 305 10.18 -20.19 -9.24
C LYS A 305 8.96 -20.89 -8.65
N SER A 306 7.86 -20.17 -8.44
CA SER A 306 6.60 -20.73 -7.91
C SER A 306 5.97 -21.66 -8.93
N LEU A 307 5.94 -21.25 -10.21
CA LEU A 307 5.41 -22.09 -11.30
C LEU A 307 6.27 -23.33 -11.54
N LYS A 308 7.61 -23.21 -11.42
CA LYS A 308 8.50 -24.36 -11.47
C LYS A 308 8.22 -25.34 -10.33
N TYR A 309 8.11 -24.85 -9.09
CA TYR A 309 7.75 -25.68 -7.94
C TYR A 309 6.40 -26.38 -8.15
N TYR A 310 5.40 -25.67 -8.68
CA TYR A 310 4.09 -26.22 -8.99
C TYR A 310 4.15 -27.39 -9.97
N GLU A 311 4.97 -27.30 -11.03
CA GLU A 311 5.14 -28.40 -12.01
C GLU A 311 5.85 -29.62 -11.43
N GLU A 312 6.79 -29.39 -10.52
CA GLU A 312 7.62 -30.41 -9.88
C GLU A 312 7.01 -30.96 -8.59
N PHE A 313 5.85 -30.42 -8.16
CA PHE A 313 5.24 -30.77 -6.87
C PHE A 313 4.90 -32.26 -6.78
N SER A 314 5.38 -32.89 -5.70
CA SER A 314 5.19 -34.32 -5.46
C SER A 314 3.90 -34.57 -4.67
N PHE A 315 2.85 -34.97 -5.38
CA PHE A 315 1.55 -35.28 -4.78
C PHE A 315 1.56 -36.60 -4.02
N ARG A 316 0.74 -36.68 -2.97
CA ARG A 316 0.42 -37.89 -2.21
C ARG A 316 -1.03 -38.30 -2.46
N PRO A 317 -1.38 -39.60 -2.37
CA PRO A 317 -2.75 -40.07 -2.59
C PRO A 317 -3.79 -39.45 -1.63
N ASP A 318 -3.35 -39.04 -0.44
CA ASP A 318 -4.18 -38.46 0.61
C ASP A 318 -4.16 -36.92 0.64
N ASP A 319 -3.48 -36.27 -0.30
CA ASP A 319 -3.56 -34.81 -0.45
C ASP A 319 -4.99 -34.36 -0.79
N ILE A 320 -5.33 -33.16 -0.33
CA ILE A 320 -6.60 -32.48 -0.60
C ILE A 320 -6.29 -31.18 -1.36
N LEU A 321 -6.67 -31.15 -2.63
CA LEU A 321 -6.60 -29.96 -3.47
C LEU A 321 -7.96 -29.27 -3.50
N ILE A 322 -8.02 -28.04 -3.02
CA ILE A 322 -9.17 -27.16 -3.18
C ILE A 322 -8.97 -26.38 -4.49
N VAL A 323 -9.94 -26.47 -5.39
CA VAL A 323 -9.92 -25.74 -6.66
C VAL A 323 -11.06 -24.75 -6.66
N THR A 324 -10.76 -23.47 -6.79
CA THR A 324 -11.76 -22.41 -6.82
C THR A 324 -11.53 -21.50 -8.02
N TYR A 325 -12.59 -20.97 -8.62
CA TYR A 325 -12.42 -19.77 -9.44
C TYR A 325 -12.27 -18.55 -8.50
N PRO A 326 -11.49 -17.51 -8.85
CA PRO A 326 -11.42 -16.29 -8.05
C PRO A 326 -12.81 -15.81 -7.61
N LYS A 327 -12.92 -15.36 -6.35
CA LYS A 327 -14.17 -14.87 -5.75
C LYS A 327 -15.32 -15.89 -5.62
N SER A 328 -15.02 -17.19 -5.71
CA SER A 328 -16.03 -18.27 -5.61
C SER A 328 -16.10 -18.95 -4.24
N GLY A 329 -15.71 -18.28 -3.15
CA GLY A 329 -15.71 -18.85 -1.80
C GLY A 329 -14.36 -19.43 -1.34
N THR A 330 -13.27 -19.00 -1.97
CA THR A 330 -11.89 -19.40 -1.65
C THR A 330 -11.58 -19.30 -0.16
N VAL A 331 -11.80 -18.14 0.45
CA VAL A 331 -11.52 -17.91 1.88
C VAL A 331 -12.35 -18.84 2.75
N TRP A 332 -13.63 -19.03 2.42
CA TRP A 332 -14.50 -19.95 3.17
C TRP A 332 -13.97 -21.38 3.16
N MET A 333 -13.45 -21.86 2.02
CA MET A 333 -12.89 -23.20 1.97
C MET A 333 -11.57 -23.33 2.74
N GLN A 334 -10.77 -22.27 2.80
CA GLN A 334 -9.58 -22.22 3.65
C GLN A 334 -9.93 -22.25 5.15
N GLU A 335 -11.17 -21.95 5.52
CA GLU A 335 -11.69 -22.10 6.88
C GLU A 335 -12.36 -23.46 7.12
N ILE A 336 -13.29 -23.84 6.24
CA ILE A 336 -14.13 -25.04 6.39
C ILE A 336 -13.29 -26.32 6.36
N VAL A 337 -12.34 -26.44 5.43
CA VAL A 337 -11.58 -27.70 5.27
C VAL A 337 -10.68 -27.97 6.47
N PRO A 338 -9.88 -27.01 6.98
CA PRO A 338 -9.14 -27.20 8.22
C PRO A 338 -10.02 -27.55 9.42
N LEU A 339 -11.18 -26.90 9.58
CA LEU A 339 -12.13 -27.23 10.66
C LEU A 339 -12.65 -28.67 10.56
N ILE A 340 -12.95 -29.14 9.35
CA ILE A 340 -13.37 -30.55 9.16
C ILE A 340 -12.24 -31.50 9.57
N LEU A 341 -11.00 -31.20 9.18
CA LEU A 341 -9.84 -32.05 9.51
C LEU A 341 -9.48 -32.02 11.00
N SER A 342 -9.74 -30.90 11.69
CA SER A 342 -9.58 -30.76 13.14
C SER A 342 -10.80 -31.23 13.94
N GLN A 343 -11.78 -31.85 13.30
CA GLN A 343 -13.04 -32.31 13.94
C GLN A 343 -13.80 -31.18 14.66
N GLY A 344 -13.72 -29.96 14.12
CA GLY A 344 -14.37 -28.77 14.65
C GLY A 344 -13.55 -28.03 15.71
N ASP A 345 -12.33 -28.45 16.02
CA ASP A 345 -11.43 -27.71 16.89
C ASP A 345 -10.97 -26.41 16.19
N PRO A 346 -11.33 -25.23 16.72
CA PRO A 346 -11.03 -23.96 16.07
C PRO A 346 -9.58 -23.52 16.27
N VAL A 347 -8.81 -24.14 17.17
CA VAL A 347 -7.44 -23.69 17.51
C VAL A 347 -6.59 -23.53 16.25
N VAL A 348 -6.65 -24.47 15.32
CA VAL A 348 -5.88 -24.40 14.07
C VAL A 348 -6.26 -23.17 13.25
N VAL A 349 -7.56 -22.87 13.16
CA VAL A 349 -8.10 -21.74 12.41
C VAL A 349 -7.79 -20.40 13.07
N ASP A 350 -7.88 -20.34 14.39
CA ASP A 350 -7.71 -19.13 15.18
C ASP A 350 -6.24 -18.72 15.34
N THR A 351 -5.31 -19.69 15.25
CA THR A 351 -3.88 -19.46 15.56
C THR A 351 -2.96 -19.50 14.34
N VAL A 352 -3.39 -20.10 13.23
CA VAL A 352 -2.57 -20.23 12.01
C VAL A 352 -3.20 -19.41 10.88
N PRO A 353 -2.47 -18.53 10.18
CA PRO A 353 -3.02 -17.80 9.05
C PRO A 353 -3.55 -18.72 7.95
N ASN A 354 -4.62 -18.33 7.26
CA ASN A 354 -5.26 -19.16 6.22
C ASN A 354 -4.30 -19.57 5.09
N TRP A 355 -3.39 -18.69 4.67
CA TRP A 355 -2.38 -19.01 3.65
C TRP A 355 -1.30 -19.97 4.13
N ASP A 356 -1.07 -20.09 5.43
CA ASP A 356 -0.18 -21.10 6.00
C ASP A 356 -0.91 -22.42 6.22
N ARG A 357 -2.19 -22.39 6.61
CA ARG A 357 -3.04 -23.60 6.71
C ARG A 357 -3.28 -24.25 5.37
N VAL A 358 -3.68 -23.45 4.38
CA VAL A 358 -4.08 -23.88 3.03
C VAL A 358 -3.36 -23.00 2.01
N PRO A 359 -2.07 -23.29 1.71
CA PRO A 359 -1.30 -22.52 0.76
C PRO A 359 -1.79 -22.59 -0.67
N TRP A 360 -1.51 -21.51 -1.38
CA TRP A 360 -1.59 -21.42 -2.83
C TRP A 360 -0.48 -22.20 -3.49
N LEU A 361 -0.83 -23.30 -4.18
CA LEU A 361 0.14 -24.20 -4.78
C LEU A 361 0.97 -23.49 -5.87
N GLU A 362 0.34 -22.63 -6.66
CA GLU A 362 0.93 -21.88 -7.76
C GLU A 362 1.71 -20.62 -7.35
N ALA A 363 1.61 -20.19 -6.09
CA ALA A 363 2.15 -18.91 -5.64
C ALA A 363 3.12 -19.03 -4.46
N ARG A 364 2.66 -19.60 -3.33
CA ARG A 364 3.37 -19.56 -2.03
C ARG A 364 3.89 -20.92 -1.56
N ALA A 365 3.50 -22.02 -2.19
CA ALA A 365 3.84 -23.36 -1.70
C ALA A 365 5.37 -23.64 -1.59
N TYR A 366 6.18 -23.07 -2.48
CA TYR A 366 7.63 -23.30 -2.50
C TYR A 366 8.38 -22.76 -1.27
N ILE A 367 7.80 -21.83 -0.50
CA ILE A 367 8.40 -21.28 0.74
C ILE A 367 7.84 -21.91 2.01
N GLN A 368 6.86 -22.81 1.91
CA GLN A 368 6.12 -23.34 3.07
C GLN A 368 6.45 -24.80 3.40
N ASN A 369 7.54 -25.34 2.83
CA ASN A 369 8.02 -26.71 3.07
C ASN A 369 6.90 -27.76 3.01
N LEU A 370 5.99 -27.65 2.02
CA LEU A 370 4.83 -28.53 1.90
C LEU A 370 5.19 -30.01 1.87
N ASP A 371 6.38 -30.35 1.37
CA ASP A 371 6.88 -31.72 1.30
C ASP A 371 7.17 -32.32 2.68
N GLN A 372 7.38 -31.49 3.70
CA GLN A 372 7.65 -31.92 5.08
C GLN A 372 6.38 -31.99 5.94
N ARG A 373 5.24 -31.48 5.45
CA ARG A 373 4.00 -31.46 6.24
C ARG A 373 3.43 -32.87 6.45
N PRO A 374 2.78 -33.11 7.60
CA PRO A 374 2.05 -34.35 7.83
C PRO A 374 0.88 -34.47 6.85
N SER A 375 0.53 -35.72 6.52
CA SER A 375 -0.68 -35.98 5.73
C SER A 375 -1.95 -36.00 6.62
N PRO A 376 -3.13 -35.66 6.06
CA PRO A 376 -3.34 -35.17 4.70
C PRO A 376 -2.87 -33.71 4.56
N ARG A 377 -2.20 -33.40 3.45
CA ARG A 377 -1.84 -32.01 3.15
C ARG A 377 -3.00 -31.33 2.45
N VAL A 378 -3.26 -30.08 2.80
CA VAL A 378 -4.30 -29.26 2.16
C VAL A 378 -3.66 -28.07 1.48
N PHE A 379 -4.05 -27.82 0.24
CA PHE A 379 -3.61 -26.66 -0.53
C PHE A 379 -4.71 -26.26 -1.51
N ILE A 380 -4.62 -25.04 -2.01
CA ILE A 380 -5.62 -24.42 -2.87
C ILE A 380 -4.99 -23.93 -4.17
N THR A 381 -5.79 -23.90 -5.22
CA THR A 381 -5.39 -23.33 -6.50
C THR A 381 -6.56 -22.68 -7.24
N HIS A 382 -6.23 -21.68 -8.03
CA HIS A 382 -7.10 -21.11 -9.06
C HIS A 382 -6.90 -21.74 -10.44
N PHE A 383 -5.90 -22.61 -10.59
CA PHE A 383 -5.59 -23.21 -11.87
C PHE A 383 -6.68 -24.19 -12.29
N GLN A 384 -7.01 -24.13 -13.58
CA GLN A 384 -7.98 -25.01 -14.21
C GLN A 384 -7.41 -26.43 -14.36
N TYR A 385 -8.29 -27.41 -14.60
CA TYR A 385 -7.88 -28.81 -14.72
C TYR A 385 -6.78 -29.05 -15.77
N ASN A 386 -6.85 -28.37 -16.92
CA ASN A 386 -5.84 -28.41 -17.98
C ASN A 386 -4.48 -27.80 -17.58
N MET A 387 -4.44 -27.04 -16.49
CA MET A 387 -3.22 -26.43 -15.95
C MET A 387 -2.58 -27.30 -14.86
N MET A 388 -3.20 -28.41 -14.46
CA MET A 388 -2.67 -29.30 -13.42
C MET A 388 -1.32 -29.90 -13.83
N PRO A 389 -0.39 -30.10 -12.88
CA PRO A 389 0.93 -30.64 -13.16
C PRO A 389 0.84 -32.15 -13.39
N THR A 390 1.87 -32.72 -14.02
CA THR A 390 1.90 -34.15 -14.34
C THR A 390 1.78 -35.04 -13.10
N GLY A 391 2.35 -34.61 -11.96
CA GLY A 391 2.23 -35.33 -10.68
C GLY A 391 0.79 -35.50 -10.23
N PHE A 392 -0.03 -34.44 -10.36
CA PHE A 392 -1.47 -34.49 -10.05
C PHE A 392 -2.20 -35.52 -10.92
N LEU A 393 -1.95 -35.52 -12.23
CA LEU A 393 -2.62 -36.43 -13.17
C LEU A 393 -2.27 -37.90 -12.93
N LYS A 394 -1.06 -38.17 -12.41
CA LYS A 394 -0.59 -39.51 -12.05
C LYS A 394 -1.17 -39.99 -10.72
N VAL A 395 -1.09 -39.16 -9.69
CA VAL A 395 -1.47 -39.55 -8.32
C VAL A 395 -2.97 -39.47 -8.08
N LYS A 396 -3.65 -38.52 -8.72
CA LYS A 396 -5.10 -38.25 -8.59
C LYS A 396 -5.51 -38.08 -7.11
N PRO A 397 -5.00 -37.03 -6.43
CA PRO A 397 -5.37 -36.73 -5.05
C PRO A 397 -6.85 -36.35 -4.92
N ARG A 398 -7.33 -36.15 -3.69
CA ARG A 398 -8.72 -35.73 -3.43
C ARG A 398 -8.90 -34.28 -3.89
N VAL A 399 -9.99 -34.00 -4.60
CA VAL A 399 -10.29 -32.64 -5.11
C VAL A 399 -11.61 -32.14 -4.55
N ILE A 400 -11.61 -30.90 -4.07
CA ILE A 400 -12.82 -30.14 -3.75
C ILE A 400 -12.92 -29.00 -4.77
N TYR A 401 -13.83 -29.13 -5.74
CA TYR A 401 -14.08 -28.10 -6.74
C TYR A 401 -15.23 -27.20 -6.29
N VAL A 402 -14.97 -25.90 -6.13
CA VAL A 402 -15.95 -24.93 -5.65
C VAL A 402 -16.47 -24.11 -6.81
N MET A 403 -17.79 -24.16 -6.98
CA MET A 403 -18.51 -23.39 -7.99
C MET A 403 -19.40 -22.36 -7.32
N ARG A 404 -19.40 -21.16 -7.89
CA ARG A 404 -20.36 -20.10 -7.57
C ARG A 404 -21.04 -19.68 -8.87
N ASN A 405 -22.26 -19.17 -8.77
CA ASN A 405 -22.97 -18.62 -9.91
C ASN A 405 -22.06 -17.58 -10.61
N PRO A 406 -21.75 -17.75 -11.92
CA PRO A 406 -20.85 -16.85 -12.63
C PRO A 406 -21.29 -15.38 -12.60
N ARG A 407 -22.60 -15.13 -12.53
CA ARG A 407 -23.14 -13.76 -12.42
C ARG A 407 -22.72 -13.11 -11.11
N ASP A 408 -22.79 -13.85 -10.01
CA ASP A 408 -22.41 -13.35 -8.69
C ASP A 408 -20.90 -13.13 -8.60
N VAL A 409 -20.11 -14.03 -9.21
CA VAL A 409 -18.65 -13.93 -9.30
C VAL A 409 -18.25 -12.63 -10.01
N PHE A 410 -18.88 -12.34 -11.16
CA PHE A 410 -18.59 -11.14 -11.95
C PHE A 410 -18.86 -9.84 -11.18
N THR A 411 -19.81 -9.84 -10.25
CA THR A 411 -20.18 -8.67 -9.45
C THR A 411 -19.44 -8.54 -8.11
N SER A 412 -18.47 -9.41 -7.80
CA SER A 412 -17.89 -9.58 -6.44
C SER A 412 -16.41 -9.24 -6.25
#